data_AF-A0A3Q8UQG3-F1
#
_entry.id   AF-A0A3Q8UQG3-F1
#
_cell.length_a   1.000
_cell.length_b   1.000
_cell.length_c   1.000
_cell.angle_alpha   90.00
_cell.angle_beta   90.00
_cell.angle_gamma   90.00
#
_symmetry.space_group_name_H-M   'P 1'
#
loop_
_entity.id
_entity.type
_entity.pdbx_description
1 polymer ?
#
loop_
_entity_poly.entity_id
_entity_poly.type
_entity_poly.pdbx_seq_one_letter_code
_entity_poly.pdbx_strand_id
1 'polypeptide(L)'
;MCVRVLRSALVTAPWVPETRTITVPALLDAERTLRAVRGVLAELGVEQPTFGAVCWCGQPVAVSTDEPRVPNQRRSTEVVTRGA
;
A
#
# COMPACT_ATOMS: atom_id res chain seq x y z
N MET A 1 10.65 -0.81 -10.24
CA MET A 1 9.59 -0.13 -11.01
C MET A 1 8.36 -0.02 -10.12
N CYS A 2 7.78 1.17 -9.93
CA CYS A 2 6.63 1.36 -9.05
C CYS A 2 5.29 1.21 -9.80
N VAL A 3 4.27 0.74 -9.07
CA VAL A 3 2.88 0.72 -9.53
C VAL A 3 2.17 2.03 -9.21
N ARG A 4 1.17 2.36 -10.01
CA ARG A 4 0.19 3.42 -9.76
C ARG A 4 -1.11 2.78 -9.30
N VAL A 5 -1.82 3.44 -8.39
CA VAL A 5 -3.16 3.02 -7.96
C VAL A 5 -4.16 4.01 -8.52
N LEU A 6 -5.12 3.51 -9.31
CA LEU A 6 -6.22 4.29 -9.86
C LEU A 6 -7.54 3.86 -9.22
N ARG A 7 -8.31 4.81 -8.71
CA ARG A 7 -9.66 4.57 -8.19
C ARG A 7 -10.68 4.79 -9.31
N SER A 8 -11.53 3.80 -9.55
CA SER A 8 -12.57 3.85 -10.59
C SER A 8 -13.89 3.26 -10.11
N ALA A 9 -15.01 3.80 -10.58
CA ALA A 9 -16.33 3.22 -10.32
C ALA A 9 -16.53 1.86 -11.02
N LEU A 10 -15.83 1.66 -12.15
CA LEU A 10 -15.85 0.42 -12.93
C LEU A 10 -14.43 -0.14 -13.03
N VAL A 11 -14.26 -1.41 -12.68
CA VAL A 11 -13.00 -2.15 -12.80
C VAL A 11 -13.23 -3.31 -13.77
N THR A 12 -12.72 -3.18 -14.99
CA THR A 12 -12.78 -4.24 -16.01
C THR A 12 -11.49 -5.07 -16.04
N ALA A 13 -10.35 -4.43 -15.83
CA ALA A 13 -9.05 -5.07 -15.68
C ALA A 13 -8.36 -4.49 -14.42
N PRO A 14 -8.05 -5.32 -13.41
CA PRO A 14 -7.44 -4.84 -12.17
C PRO A 14 -5.97 -4.44 -12.33
N TRP A 15 -5.30 -4.89 -13.40
CA TRP A 15 -3.91 -4.55 -13.74
C TRP A 15 -3.76 -4.20 -15.21
N VAL A 16 -3.07 -3.09 -15.48
CA VAL A 16 -2.73 -2.62 -16.84
C VAL A 16 -1.20 -2.50 -16.94
N PRO A 17 -0.51 -3.46 -17.60
CA PRO A 17 0.96 -3.52 -17.60
C PRO A 17 1.62 -2.35 -18.34
N GLU A 18 0.98 -1.80 -19.37
CA GLU A 18 1.50 -0.71 -20.20
C GLU A 18 1.71 0.56 -19.38
N THR A 19 0.80 0.82 -18.44
CA THR A 19 0.84 2.02 -17.57
C THR A 19 1.30 1.71 -16.15
N ARG A 20 1.50 0.42 -15.84
CA ARG A 20 1.75 -0.10 -14.49
C ARG A 20 0.71 0.34 -13.48
N THR A 21 -0.55 0.28 -13.88
CA THR A 21 -1.67 0.79 -13.07
C THR A 21 -2.49 -0.36 -12.53
N ILE A 22 -2.67 -0.36 -11.21
CA ILE A 22 -3.65 -1.20 -10.51
C ILE A 22 -4.93 -0.38 -10.36
N THR A 23 -6.03 -0.86 -10.93
CA THR A 23 -7.33 -0.21 -10.81
C THR A 23 -8.13 -0.86 -9.68
N VAL A 24 -8.59 -0.05 -8.74
CA VAL A 24 -9.37 -0.47 -7.58
C VAL A 24 -10.74 0.23 -7.57
N PRO A 25 -11.80 -0.38 -7.01
CA PRO A 25 -13.08 0.27 -6.89
C PRO A 25 -12.98 1.55 -6.04
N ALA A 26 -13.60 2.64 -6.51
CA ALA A 26 -13.51 3.96 -5.88
C ALA A 26 -14.13 4.02 -4.47
N LEU A 27 -15.08 3.13 -4.17
CA LEU A 27 -15.79 3.07 -2.88
C LEU A 27 -15.03 2.26 -1.82
N LEU A 28 -13.86 1.71 -2.13
CA LEU A 28 -13.05 1.02 -1.12
C LEU A 28 -12.43 2.03 -0.15
N ASP A 29 -12.56 1.73 1.15
CA ASP A 29 -11.77 2.36 2.19
C ASP A 29 -10.27 2.04 2.03
N ALA A 30 -9.42 2.71 2.80
CA ALA A 30 -7.97 2.58 2.69
C ALA A 30 -7.49 1.13 2.95
N GLU A 31 -8.08 0.43 3.92
CA GLU A 31 -7.70 -0.93 4.28
C GLU A 31 -8.06 -1.93 3.18
N ARG A 32 -9.29 -1.84 2.65
CA ARG A 32 -9.75 -2.68 1.53
C ARG A 32 -8.99 -2.37 0.26
N THR A 33 -8.62 -1.10 0.04
CA THR A 33 -7.78 -0.72 -1.11
C THR A 33 -6.40 -1.37 -1.00
N LEU A 34 -5.77 -1.33 0.18
CA LEU A 34 -4.49 -2.00 0.43
C LEU A 34 -4.59 -3.51 0.20
N ARG A 35 -5.65 -4.16 0.67
CA ARG A 35 -5.90 -5.59 0.43
C ARG A 35 -6.04 -5.91 -1.06
N ALA A 36 -6.80 -5.10 -1.80
CA ALA A 36 -6.96 -5.28 -3.24
C ALA A 36 -5.63 -5.13 -3.99
N VAL A 37 -4.86 -4.08 -3.67
CA VAL A 37 -3.53 -3.86 -4.25
C VAL A 37 -2.59 -5.03 -3.95
N ARG A 38 -2.56 -5.52 -2.71
CA ARG A 38 -1.76 -6.70 -2.33
C ARG A 38 -2.18 -7.95 -3.09
N GLY A 39 -3.48 -8.18 -3.23
CA GLY A 39 -4.01 -9.31 -3.99
C GLY A 39 -3.51 -9.29 -5.42
N VAL A 40 -3.67 -8.15 -6.12
CA VAL A 40 -3.18 -8.00 -7.50
C VAL A 40 -1.67 -8.21 -7.59
N LEU A 41 -0.88 -7.65 -6.68
CA LEU A 41 0.57 -7.81 -6.69
C LEU A 41 1.01 -9.24 -6.39
N ALA A 42 0.32 -9.94 -5.49
CA ALA A 42 0.57 -11.34 -5.18
C ALA A 42 0.28 -12.25 -6.37
N GLU A 43 -0.82 -12.03 -7.09
CA GLU A 43 -1.14 -12.74 -8.33
C GLU A 43 -0.10 -12.49 -9.43
N LEU A 44 0.55 -11.33 -9.42
CA LEU A 44 1.67 -10.98 -10.31
C LEU A 44 3.03 -11.52 -9.82
N GLY A 45 3.05 -12.34 -8.76
CA GLY A 45 4.25 -12.97 -8.20
C GLY A 45 5.11 -12.04 -7.34
N VAL A 46 4.57 -10.93 -6.85
CA VAL A 46 5.27 -10.02 -5.93
C VAL A 46 4.92 -10.38 -4.50
N GLU A 47 5.89 -10.90 -3.74
CA GLU A 47 5.73 -11.14 -2.31
C GLU A 47 5.34 -9.85 -1.57
N GLN A 48 4.26 -9.91 -0.80
CA GLN A 48 3.74 -8.77 -0.05
C GLN A 48 3.98 -8.95 1.45
N PRO A 49 4.40 -7.89 2.17
CA PRO A 49 4.52 -7.94 3.62
C PRO A 49 3.15 -8.09 4.29
N THR A 50 3.15 -8.45 5.57
CA THR A 50 1.93 -8.55 6.40
C THR A 50 1.18 -7.21 6.48
N PHE A 51 1.93 -6.09 6.52
CA PHE A 51 1.40 -4.73 6.63
C PHE A 51 1.86 -3.86 5.47
N GLY A 52 0.95 -3.02 4.94
CA GLY A 52 1.22 -2.18 3.77
C GLY A 52 1.23 -2.98 2.47
N ALA A 53 1.72 -2.36 1.40
CA ALA A 53 1.94 -3.00 0.10
C ALA A 53 3.25 -2.49 -0.48
N VAL A 54 3.98 -3.33 -1.22
CA VAL A 54 5.27 -2.97 -1.84
C VAL A 54 5.27 -3.26 -3.34
N CYS A 55 5.90 -2.37 -4.10
CA CYS A 55 6.12 -2.56 -5.54
C CYS A 55 7.20 -3.62 -5.81
N TRP A 56 7.41 -3.98 -7.08
CA TRP A 56 8.55 -4.82 -7.50
C TRP A 56 9.93 -4.31 -7.07
N CYS A 57 10.09 -3.00 -6.84
CA CYS A 57 11.35 -2.45 -6.32
C CYS A 57 11.42 -2.39 -4.78
N GLY A 58 10.49 -3.05 -4.08
CA GLY A 58 10.42 -3.04 -2.61
C GLY A 58 9.96 -1.72 -1.99
N GLN A 59 9.68 -0.69 -2.80
CA GLN A 59 9.18 0.59 -2.30
C GLN A 59 7.69 0.50 -1.94
N PRO A 60 7.25 1.15 -0.84
CA PRO A 60 5.83 1.15 -0.45
C PRO A 60 4.92 1.71 -1.55
N VAL A 61 3.78 1.06 -1.77
CA VAL A 61 2.73 1.59 -2.64
C VAL A 61 2.00 2.72 -1.92
N ALA A 62 1.87 3.87 -2.57
CA ALA A 62 1.03 4.95 -2.08
C ALA A 62 -0.43 4.65 -2.45
N VAL A 63 -1.28 4.44 -1.44
CA VAL A 63 -2.68 4.03 -1.61
C VAL A 63 -3.67 5.14 -1.24
N SER A 64 -3.15 6.27 -0.73
CA SER A 64 -3.89 7.46 -0.36
C SER A 64 -3.64 8.58 -1.38
N THR A 65 -4.71 9.12 -1.95
CA THR A 65 -4.69 10.38 -2.71
C THR A 65 -4.75 11.62 -1.80
N ASP A 66 -4.96 11.49 -0.47
CA ASP A 66 -5.13 12.66 0.41
C ASP A 66 -4.60 12.55 1.85
N GLU A 67 -3.77 11.56 2.23
CA GLU A 67 -3.19 11.56 3.60
C GLU A 67 -1.72 11.16 3.63
N PRO A 68 -0.89 11.92 4.38
CA PRO A 68 0.54 11.68 4.49
C PRO A 68 0.80 10.37 5.23
N ARG A 69 1.79 9.66 4.69
CA ARG A 69 2.56 8.55 5.28
C ARG A 69 2.31 8.32 6.76
N VAL A 70 1.95 7.07 7.08
CA VAL A 70 2.38 6.31 8.27
C VAL A 70 2.36 7.12 9.58
N PRO A 71 1.39 6.93 10.50
CA PRO A 71 1.58 7.45 11.83
C PRO A 71 2.88 6.85 12.37
N ASN A 72 3.86 7.73 12.58
CA ASN A 72 5.19 7.41 13.06
C ASN A 72 5.00 6.48 14.26
N GLN A 73 5.29 5.20 14.08
CA GLN A 73 5.18 4.21 15.13
C GLN A 73 6.10 4.72 16.23
N ARG A 74 5.52 5.26 17.32
CA ARG A 74 6.27 5.75 18.47
C ARG A 74 7.13 4.59 18.93
N ARG A 75 8.42 4.61 18.55
CA ARG A 75 9.44 3.87 19.29
C ARG A 75 9.42 4.52 20.66
N SER A 76 8.79 3.86 21.63
CA SER A 76 9.00 4.17 23.03
C SER A 76 10.46 3.86 23.36
N THR A 77 11.36 4.81 23.06
CA THR A 77 12.63 4.93 23.77
C THR A 77 12.37 5.78 25.00
N GLU A 78 11.60 5.23 25.94
CA GLU A 78 11.62 5.69 27.32
C GLU A 78 12.48 4.70 28.10
N VAL A 79 13.80 4.86 27.94
CA VAL A 79 14.76 4.32 28.90
C VAL A 79 14.60 5.19 30.14
N VAL A 80 13.92 4.66 31.15
CA VAL A 80 13.87 5.26 32.48
C VAL A 80 15.28 5.14 33.08
N THR A 81 16.13 6.12 32.84
CA THR A 81 17.23 6.43 33.75
C THR A 81 16.67 7.28 34.89
N ARG A 82 16.23 6.60 35.95
CA ARG A 82 16.35 7.06 37.34
C ARG A 82 17.22 6.00 38.01
N GLY A 83 18.42 6.27 38.53
CA GLY A 83 18.89 7.46 39.22
C GLY A 83 18.94 7.13 40.72
N ALA A 84 20.15 7.30 41.29
CA ALA A 84 20.59 7.04 42.68
C ALA A 84 21.15 5.64 42.95
#